data_AF-A0A0L0VXY9-F1
#
_entry.id   AF-A0A0L0VXY9-F1
#
_cell.length_a   1.000
_cell.length_b   1.000
_cell.length_c   1.000
_cell.angle_alpha   90.00
_cell.angle_beta   90.00
_cell.angle_gamma   90.00
#
_symmetry.space_group_name_H-M   'P 1'
#
loop_
_entity.id
_entity.type
_entity.pdbx_description
1 polymer ?
#
loop_
_entity_poly.entity_id
_entity_poly.type
_entity_poly.pdbx_seq_one_letter_code
_entity_poly.pdbx_strand_id
1 'polypeptide(L)'
;MDSLEPKCTVLKNTYDACFNRWFEKYLSLTATYESSSDRKRVLSQSKEQYEKECGMKWEQYHSCLNTALESRQLKPLLESARNEDPLSDPTSLQESTRQS
;
A
#
# COMPACT_ATOMS: atom_id res chain seq x y z
N MET A 1 6.47 -4.17 -13.49
CA MET A 1 5.66 -5.33 -13.07
C MET A 1 4.26 -5.08 -13.57
N ASP A 2 3.64 -6.08 -14.19
CA ASP A 2 2.33 -5.89 -14.81
C ASP A 2 1.21 -5.91 -13.76
N SER A 3 0.11 -5.23 -14.08
CA SER A 3 -1.11 -5.32 -13.29
C SER A 3 -1.88 -6.61 -13.64
N LEU A 4 -2.86 -6.97 -12.81
CA LEU A 4 -3.78 -8.09 -13.07
C LEU A 4 -4.46 -7.97 -14.44
N GLU A 5 -4.73 -6.74 -14.88
CA GLU A 5 -5.30 -6.44 -16.18
C GLU A 5 -4.33 -5.55 -16.98
N PRO A 6 -3.96 -5.90 -18.23
CA PRO A 6 -2.96 -5.16 -19.00
C PRO A 6 -3.28 -3.67 -19.17
N LYS A 7 -4.57 -3.32 -19.31
CA LYS A 7 -5.01 -1.93 -19.44
C LYS A 7 -4.69 -1.06 -18.21
N CYS A 8 -4.52 -1.68 -17.04
CA CYS A 8 -4.19 -1.00 -15.79
C CYS A 8 -2.68 -0.88 -15.55
N THR A 9 -1.81 -1.53 -16.34
CA THR A 9 -0.36 -1.56 -16.13
C THR A 9 0.29 -0.18 -16.16
N VAL A 10 -0.12 0.69 -17.10
CA VAL A 10 0.45 2.05 -17.18
C VAL A 10 0.06 2.90 -15.97
N LEU A 11 -1.19 2.78 -15.51
CA LEU A 11 -1.67 3.45 -14.30
C LEU A 11 -0.92 2.97 -13.06
N LYS A 12 -0.73 1.64 -12.94
CA LYS A 12 0.07 1.02 -11.89
C LYS A 12 1.49 1.57 -11.86
N ASN A 13 2.21 1.51 -12.98
CA ASN A 13 3.61 1.96 -13.03
C ASN A 13 3.74 3.45 -12.68
N THR A 14 2.78 4.27 -13.11
CA THR A 14 2.73 5.71 -12.81
C THR A 14 2.51 5.97 -11.32
N TYR A 15 1.59 5.22 -10.70
CA TYR A 15 1.36 5.27 -9.26
C TYR A 15 2.57 4.76 -8.47
N ASP A 16 3.09 3.58 -8.81
CA ASP A 16 4.21 2.93 -8.13
C ASP A 16 5.46 3.83 -8.12
N ALA A 17 5.78 4.47 -9.25
CA ALA A 17 6.89 5.42 -9.34
C ALA A 17 6.71 6.65 -8.41
N CYS A 18 5.49 7.16 -8.29
CA CYS A 18 5.16 8.25 -7.36
C CYS A 18 5.30 7.79 -5.91
N PHE A 19 4.67 6.66 -5.59
CA PHE A 19 4.67 6.09 -4.25
C PHE A 19 6.09 5.79 -3.78
N ASN A 20 6.93 5.13 -4.58
CA ASN A 20 8.29 4.77 -4.17
C ASN A 20 9.12 6.00 -3.79
N ARG A 21 9.05 7.07 -4.59
CA ARG A 21 9.75 8.34 -4.28
C ARG A 21 9.23 8.98 -2.99
N TRP A 22 7.93 8.93 -2.75
CA TRP A 22 7.36 9.42 -1.50
C TRP A 22 7.77 8.53 -0.31
N PHE A 23 7.76 7.22 -0.50
CA PHE A 23 8.01 6.22 0.52
C PHE A 23 9.45 6.25 1.03
N GLU A 24 10.43 6.42 0.14
CA GLU A 24 11.84 6.61 0.52
C GLU A 24 12.02 7.81 1.47
N LYS A 25 11.38 8.93 1.17
CA LYS A 25 11.42 10.13 2.03
C LYS A 25 10.74 9.86 3.37
N TYR A 26 9.58 9.23 3.35
CA TYR A 26 8.85 8.86 4.55
C TYR A 26 9.71 7.99 5.48
N LEU A 27 10.33 6.93 4.94
CA LEU A 27 11.22 6.05 5.70
C LEU A 27 12.41 6.82 6.28
N SER A 28 13.08 7.64 5.48
CA SER A 28 14.21 8.45 5.94
C SER A 28 13.82 9.37 7.10
N LEU A 29 12.67 10.05 7.02
CA LEU A 29 12.22 10.94 8.09
C LEU A 29 11.87 10.14 9.36
N THR A 30 11.13 9.04 9.22
CA THR A 30 10.74 8.23 10.39
C THR A 30 11.93 7.56 11.09
N ALA A 31 13.01 7.27 10.38
CA ALA A 31 14.23 6.72 10.96
C ALA A 31 15.05 7.78 11.73
N THR A 32 14.97 9.06 11.35
CA THR A 32 15.79 10.13 11.96
C THR A 32 15.17 10.79 13.19
N TYR A 33 13.85 10.76 13.35
CA TYR A 33 13.16 11.44 14.46
C TYR A 33 12.76 10.44 15.57
N GLU A 34 13.47 10.48 16.70
CA GLU A 34 13.22 9.57 17.84
C GLU A 34 12.13 10.04 18.81
N SER A 35 11.76 11.33 18.79
CA SER A 35 10.74 11.86 19.71
C SER A 35 9.31 11.53 19.24
N SER A 36 8.44 11.19 20.19
CA SER A 36 7.04 10.81 19.92
C SER A 36 6.20 11.97 19.37
N SER A 37 6.50 13.21 19.75
CA SER A 37 5.83 14.43 19.27
C SER A 37 6.24 14.80 17.84
N ASP A 38 7.51 14.57 17.46
CA ASP A 38 7.98 14.79 16.10
C ASP A 38 7.43 13.74 15.13
N ARG A 39 7.29 12.49 15.58
CA ARG A 39 6.73 11.41 14.76
C ARG A 39 5.30 11.72 14.29
N LYS A 40 4.43 12.23 15.16
CA LYS A 40 3.05 12.58 14.79
C LYS A 40 3.00 13.68 13.71
N ARG A 41 3.88 14.68 13.81
CA ARG A 41 3.99 15.78 12.85
C ARG A 41 4.50 15.30 11.49
N VAL A 42 5.54 14.47 11.50
CA VAL A 42 6.10 13.85 10.29
C VAL A 42 5.05 12.98 9.59
N LEU A 43 4.29 12.19 10.35
CA LEU A 43 3.19 11.37 9.82
C LEU A 43 2.13 12.23 9.13
N SER A 44 1.64 13.30 9.78
CA SER A 44 0.61 14.15 9.20
C SER A 44 1.08 14.87 7.93
N GLN A 45 2.30 15.40 7.93
CA GLN A 45 2.88 16.09 6.77
C GLN A 45 3.14 15.13 5.61
N SER A 46 3.68 13.93 5.91
CA SER A 46 3.93 12.91 4.89
C SER A 46 2.63 12.46 4.24
N LYS A 47 1.54 12.33 5.03
CA LYS A 47 0.21 12.03 4.50
C LYS A 47 -0.29 13.12 3.55
N GLU A 48 -0.22 14.39 3.94
CA GLU A 48 -0.65 15.50 3.08
C GLU A 48 0.13 15.53 1.76
N GLN A 49 1.45 15.32 1.82
CA GLN A 49 2.28 15.26 0.63
C GLN A 49 1.92 14.08 -0.29
N TYR A 50 1.62 12.92 0.29
CA TYR A 50 1.15 11.75 -0.46
C TYR A 50 -0.12 12.07 -1.24
N GLU A 51 -1.14 12.64 -0.57
CA GLU A 51 -2.41 12.97 -1.21
C GLU A 51 -2.22 13.94 -2.37
N LYS A 52 -1.38 14.96 -2.17
CA LYS A 52 -1.08 15.98 -3.19
C LYS A 52 -0.33 15.41 -4.40
N GLU A 53 0.65 14.53 -4.19
CA GLU A 53 1.50 14.02 -5.29
C GLU A 53 0.92 12.77 -5.97
N CYS A 54 0.43 11.82 -5.18
CA CYS A 54 0.12 10.46 -5.60
C CYS A 54 -1.37 10.09 -5.48
N GLY A 55 -2.16 10.82 -4.69
CA GLY A 55 -3.58 10.50 -4.44
C GLY A 55 -4.41 10.30 -5.71
N MET A 56 -4.33 11.23 -6.67
CA MET A 56 -5.06 11.09 -7.95
C MET A 56 -4.58 9.89 -8.78
N LYS A 57 -3.28 9.57 -8.76
CA LYS A 57 -2.73 8.43 -9.50
C LYS A 57 -3.20 7.11 -8.88
N TRP A 58 -3.24 7.07 -7.55
CA TRP A 58 -3.80 5.95 -6.80
C TRP A 58 -5.26 5.72 -7.19
N GLU A 59 -6.11 6.75 -7.13
CA GLU A 59 -7.53 6.61 -7.46
C GLU A 59 -7.76 6.10 -8.89
N GLN A 60 -7.02 6.61 -9.86
CA GLN A 60 -7.11 6.12 -11.25
C GLN A 60 -6.72 4.65 -11.37
N TYR A 61 -5.60 4.25 -10.77
CA TYR A 61 -5.15 2.85 -10.78
C TYR A 61 -6.12 1.94 -10.01
N HIS A 62 -6.51 2.34 -8.81
CA HIS A 62 -7.40 1.60 -7.92
C HIS A 62 -8.79 1.40 -8.55
N SER A 63 -9.33 2.41 -9.22
CA SER A 63 -10.57 2.29 -9.99
C SER A 63 -10.45 1.24 -11.10
N CYS A 64 -9.38 1.30 -11.91
CA CYS A 64 -9.12 0.33 -12.98
C CYS A 64 -8.99 -1.11 -12.44
N LEU A 65 -8.25 -1.27 -11.35
CA LEU A 65 -8.05 -2.55 -10.68
C LEU A 65 -9.36 -3.10 -10.12
N ASN A 66 -10.18 -2.28 -9.45
CA ASN A 66 -11.43 -2.73 -8.87
C ASN A 66 -12.41 -3.27 -9.91
N THR A 67 -12.50 -2.65 -11.08
CA THR A 67 -13.29 -3.19 -12.19
C THR A 67 -12.80 -4.56 -12.63
N ALA A 68 -11.48 -4.79 -12.66
CA ALA A 68 -10.91 -6.10 -13.00
C ALA A 68 -11.13 -7.16 -11.91
N LEU A 69 -11.16 -6.75 -10.63
CA LEU A 69 -11.47 -7.64 -9.51
C LEU A 69 -12.94 -8.06 -9.50
N GLU A 70 -13.85 -7.15 -9.85
CA GLU A 70 -15.28 -7.43 -10.00
C GLU A 70 -15.54 -8.42 -11.13
N SER A 71 -14.97 -8.19 -12.31
CA SER A 71 -15.19 -9.07 -13.47
C SER A 71 -14.73 -10.50 -13.21
N ARG A 72 -13.69 -10.67 -12.39
CA ARG A 72 -13.11 -11.96 -11.98
C ARG A 72 -13.73 -12.55 -10.70
N GLN A 73 -14.72 -11.87 -10.10
CA GLN A 73 -15.40 -12.30 -8.88
C GLN A 73 -14.46 -12.56 -7.68
N LEU A 74 -13.33 -11.84 -7.62
CA LEU A 74 -12.31 -12.03 -6.57
C LEU A 74 -12.58 -11.21 -5.30
N LYS A 75 -13.50 -10.24 -5.37
CA LYS A 75 -13.78 -9.32 -4.26
C LYS A 75 -14.10 -10.02 -2.93
N PRO A 76 -15.01 -11.02 -2.85
CA PRO A 76 -15.35 -11.64 -1.57
C PRO A 76 -14.16 -12.35 -0.92
N LEU A 77 -13.32 -13.02 -1.72
CA LEU A 77 -12.13 -13.72 -1.24
C LEU A 77 -11.07 -12.73 -0.74
N LEU A 78 -10.85 -11.64 -1.49
CA LEU A 78 -9.93 -10.57 -1.09
C LEU A 78 -10.41 -9.86 0.19
N GLU A 79 -11.70 -9.56 0.31
CA GLU A 79 -12.29 -8.95 1.51
C GLU A 79 -12.12 -9.85 2.73
N SER A 80 -12.38 -11.15 2.59
CA SER A 80 -12.14 -12.12 3.67
C SER A 80 -10.69 -12.07 4.13
N ALA A 81 -9.74 -12.18 3.20
CA ALA A 81 -8.31 -12.17 3.52
C ALA A 81 -7.84 -10.82 4.09
N ARG A 82 -8.41 -9.69 3.67
CA ARG A 82 -8.08 -8.36 4.19
C ARG A 82 -8.58 -8.12 5.62
N ASN A 83 -9.62 -8.83 6.03
CA ASN A 83 -10.18 -8.74 7.38
C ASN A 83 -9.47 -9.67 8.37
N GLU A 84 -8.57 -10.54 7.90
CA GLU A 84 -7.70 -11.33 8.76
C GLU A 84 -6.61 -10.43 9.38
N ASP A 85 -6.31 -10.62 10.67
CA ASP A 85 -5.18 -9.99 11.36
C ASP A 85 -4.09 -11.05 11.64
N PRO A 86 -3.26 -11.37 10.63
CA PRO A 86 -2.30 -12.46 10.74
C PRO A 86 -1.17 -12.20 11.76
N LEU A 87 -1.01 -10.96 12.23
CA LEU A 87 0.06 -10.55 13.14
C LEU A 87 -0.40 -10.40 14.61
N SER A 88 -1.65 -10.75 14.90
CA SER A 88 -2.23 -10.68 16.26
C SER A 88 -1.62 -11.68 17.25
N ASP A 89 -1.07 -12.80 16.77
CA ASP A 89 -0.43 -13.82 17.60
C ASP A 89 1.06 -13.98 17.20
N PRO A 90 2.03 -13.81 18.12
CA PRO A 90 3.45 -14.01 17.84
C PRO A 90 3.79 -15.43 17.35
N THR A 91 2.93 -16.42 17.59
CA THR A 91 3.08 -17.80 17.13
C THR A 91 2.71 -17.98 15.64
N SER A 92 1.78 -17.19 15.11
CA SER A 92 1.35 -17.19 13.69
C SER A 92 2.52 -16.89 12.73
N LEU A 93 3.42 -16.00 13.15
CA LEU A 93 4.62 -15.64 12.39
C LEU A 93 5.61 -16.82 12.21
N GLN A 94 5.65 -17.75 13.17
CA GLN A 94 6.56 -18.91 13.12
C GLN A 94 6.10 -20.00 12.14
N GLU A 95 4.79 -20.17 11.94
CA GLU A 95 4.28 -21.20 11.03
C GLU A 95 4.55 -20.83 9.56
N SER A 96 4.45 -19.55 9.21
CA SER A 96 4.73 -19.06 7.86
C SER A 96 6.21 -19.15 7.47
N THR A 97 7.14 -18.98 8.43
CA THR A 97 8.59 -19.11 8.19
C THR A 97 9.10 -20.53 8.20
N ARG A 98 8.37 -21.50 8.76
CA ARG A 98 8.76 -22.92 8.81
C ARG A 98 8.36 -23.73 7.57
N GLN A 99 7.54 -23.18 6.68
CA GLN A 99 7.09 -23.82 5.45
C GLN A 99 7.81 -23.30 4.17
N SER A 100 8.83 -22.45 4.32
CA SER A 100 9.70 -21.98 3.22
C SER A 100 11.09 -22.58 3.29
#